data_AF-A0A9Q4MUY3-F1
#
_entry.id   AF-A0A9Q4MUY3-F1
#
_cell.length_a   1.000
_cell.length_b   1.000
_cell.length_c   1.000
_cell.angle_alpha   90.00
_cell.angle_beta   90.00
_cell.angle_gamma   90.00
#
_symmetry.space_group_name_H-M   'P 1'
#
loop_
_entity.id
_entity.type
_entity.pdbx_description
1 polymer ?
#
loop_
_entity_poly.entity_id
_entity_poly.type
_entity_poly.pdbx_seq_one_letter_code
_entity_poly.pdbx_strand_id
1 'polypeptide(L)' 'MEDKQITLQIDGHFITVPEGSTILEAATKIGINIPTLCHIDLKGTCIKNNPASCRICVVEVV' A
#
# COMPACT_ATOMS: atom_id res chain seq x y z
N MET A 1 -20.62 4.92 6.67
CA MET A 1 -19.83 3.97 7.46
C MET A 1 -18.64 4.73 7.96
N GLU A 2 -18.35 4.66 9.25
CA GLU A 2 -17.18 5.34 9.82
C GLU A 2 -15.96 4.48 9.51
N ASP A 3 -15.06 5.00 8.68
CA ASP A 3 -13.82 4.29 8.32
C ASP A 3 -12.92 4.24 9.55
N LYS A 4 -12.85 3.08 10.21
CA LYS A 4 -11.98 2.85 11.37
C LYS A 4 -10.53 3.14 10.98
N GLN A 5 -9.86 4.01 11.72
CA GLN A 5 -8.46 4.36 11.49
C GLN A 5 -7.55 3.43 12.29
N ILE A 6 -6.45 2.99 11.70
CA ILE A 6 -5.41 2.18 12.34
C ILE A 6 -4.06 2.88 12.24
N THR A 7 -3.27 2.82 13.31
CA THR A 7 -1.91 3.36 13.34
C THR A 7 -0.91 2.21 13.29
N LEU A 8 0.06 2.32 12.39
CA LEU A 8 1.15 1.38 12.22
C LEU A 8 2.48 2.12 12.06
N GLN A 9 3.58 1.38 12.10
CA GLN A 9 4.94 1.88 11.90
C GLN A 9 5.53 1.26 10.63
N ILE A 10 6.10 2.09 9.75
CA ILE A 10 6.82 1.66 8.53
C ILE A 10 8.18 2.35 8.54
N ASP A 11 9.28 1.59 8.51
CA ASP A 11 10.65 2.12 8.53
C ASP A 11 10.88 3.19 9.61
N GLY A 12 10.38 2.95 10.82
CA GLY A 12 10.50 3.89 11.94
C GLY A 12 9.45 5.01 11.97
N HIS A 13 8.68 5.21 10.89
CA HIS A 13 7.69 6.28 10.76
C HIS A 13 6.30 5.81 11.18
N PHE A 14 5.67 6.54 12.10
CA PHE A 14 4.27 6.29 12.46
C PHE A 14 3.33 6.90 11.41
N ILE A 15 2.35 6.11 10.97
CA ILE A 15 1.29 6.56 10.06
C ILE A 15 -0.05 5.98 10.48
N THR A 16 -1.10 6.79 10.34
CA THR A 16 -2.49 6.40 10.49
C THR A 16 -3.17 6.29 9.13
N VAL A 17 -3.79 5.14 8.85
CA VAL A 17 -4.51 4.86 7.60
C VAL A 17 -5.86 4.21 7.89
N PRO A 18 -6.83 4.31 6.96
CA PRO A 18 -8.08 3.57 7.06
C PRO A 18 -7.82 2.06 7.13
N GLU A 19 -8.57 1.37 7.96
CA GLU A 19 -8.60 -0.09 8.01
C GLU A 19 -8.89 -0.66 6.61
N GLY A 20 -8.15 -1.68 6.22
CA GLY A 20 -8.22 -2.26 4.86
C GLY A 20 -7.27 -1.64 3.84
N SER A 21 -6.54 -0.57 4.19
CA SER A 21 -5.44 -0.06 3.35
C SER A 21 -4.32 -1.10 3.24
N THR A 22 -3.69 -1.18 2.06
CA THR A 22 -2.50 -2.01 1.85
C THR A 22 -1.24 -1.34 2.40
N ILE A 23 -0.21 -2.14 2.72
CA ILE A 23 1.11 -1.61 3.12
C ILE A 23 1.69 -0.71 2.02
N LEU A 24 1.49 -1.07 0.75
CA LEU A 24 1.93 -0.28 -0.39
C LEU A 24 1.31 1.13 -0.42
N GLU A 25 0.00 1.25 -0.17
CA GLU A 25 -0.69 2.53 -0.09
C GLU A 25 -0.23 3.35 1.12
N ALA A 26 -0.02 2.70 2.28
CA ALA A 26 0.48 3.35 3.48
C ALA A 26 1.91 3.89 3.30
N ALA A 27 2.82 3.08 2.73
CA ALA A 27 4.19 3.48 2.42
C ALA A 27 4.25 4.66 1.44
N THR A 28 3.40 4.64 0.41
CA THR A 28 3.31 5.74 -0.58
C THR A 28 2.91 7.07 0.07
N LYS A 29 2.03 7.06 1.08
CA LYS A 29 1.60 8.27 1.80
C LYS A 29 2.72 8.97 2.57
N ILE A 30 3.73 8.23 3.03
CA ILE A 30 4.91 8.77 3.72
C ILE A 30 6.13 8.93 2.78
N GLY A 31 5.93 8.77 1.47
CA GLY A 31 6.99 8.95 0.46
C GLY A 31 7.96 7.77 0.33
N ILE A 32 7.65 6.61 0.92
CA ILE A 32 8.42 5.38 0.73
C ILE A 32 7.95 4.70 -0.55
N ASN A 33 8.83 4.64 -1.54
CA ASN A 33 8.54 4.01 -2.82
C ASN A 33 8.94 2.53 -2.79
N ILE A 34 7.94 1.65 -2.67
CA ILE A 34 8.14 0.20 -2.83
C ILE A 34 8.00 -0.13 -4.32
N PRO A 35 9.01 -0.74 -4.96
CA PRO A 35 8.93 -1.07 -6.37
C PRO A 35 7.77 -2.03 -6.64
N THR A 36 6.98 -1.73 -7.67
CA THR A 36 5.86 -2.55 -8.13
C THR A 36 5.90 -2.68 -9.64
N LEU A 37 5.59 -3.88 -10.15
CA LEU A 37 5.47 -4.13 -11.58
C LEU A 37 4.06 -4.57 -11.96
N CYS A 38 3.45 -5.41 -11.14
CA CYS A 38 2.15 -5.98 -11.44
C CYS A 38 1.01 -5.40 -10.59
N HIS A 39 1.28 -4.46 -9.67
CA HIS A 39 0.26 -3.68 -8.97
C HIS A 39 0.10 -2.33 -9.67
N ILE A 40 -0.88 -2.23 -10.57
CA ILE A 40 -1.06 -1.08 -11.48
C ILE A 40 -2.50 -0.57 -11.35
N ASP A 41 -2.63 0.73 -11.10
CA ASP A 41 -3.89 1.46 -11.22
C ASP A 41 -3.88 2.26 -12.53
N LEU A 42 -4.62 1.78 -13.53
CA LEU A 42 -4.75 2.42 -14.84
C LEU A 42 -5.77 3.55 -14.75
N LYS A 43 -5.32 4.68 -14.18
CA LYS A 43 -6.09 5.92 -14.04
C LYS A 43 -6.71 6.31 -15.39
N GLY A 44 -8.04 6.25 -15.47
CA GLY A 44 -8.81 6.55 -16.69
C GLY A 44 -9.59 5.36 -17.28
N THR A 45 -9.30 4.13 -16.85
CA THR A 45 -10.04 2.93 -17.30
C THR A 45 -10.86 2.26 -16.19
N CYS A 46 -10.74 2.74 -14.95
CA CYS A 46 -11.27 2.10 -13.74
C CYS A 46 -10.80 0.65 -13.55
N ILE A 47 -9.72 0.24 -14.23
CA ILE A 47 -9.11 -1.09 -14.11
C ILE A 47 -8.01 -1.03 -13.06
N LYS A 48 -8.19 -1.79 -11.98
CA LYS A 48 -7.16 -2.08 -11.00
C LYS A 48 -6.59 -3.47 -11.26
N ASN A 49 -5.29 -3.52 -11.53
CA ASN A 49 -4.56 -4.76 -11.71
C ASN A 49 -3.71 -5.00 -10.46
N ASN A 50 -4.15 -5.90 -9.57
CA ASN A 50 -3.41 -6.31 -8.37
C ASN A 50 -3.05 -7.81 -8.33
N PRO A 51 -2.56 -8.44 -9.41
CA PRO A 51 -1.98 -9.77 -9.32
C PRO A 51 -0.74 -9.75 -8.41
N ALA A 52 -0.45 -10.88 -7.76
CA ALA A 52 0.75 -11.06 -6.95
C ALA A 52 1.86 -11.79 -7.74
N SER A 53 1.95 -11.58 -9.06
CA SER A 53 2.82 -12.36 -9.95
C SER A 53 4.29 -11.95 -9.87
N CYS A 54 4.58 -10.64 -9.77
CA CYS A 54 5.98 -10.15 -9.84
C CYS A 54 6.76 -10.32 -8.53
N ARG A 55 6.08 -10.40 -7.38
CA ARG A 55 6.67 -10.53 -6.04
C ARG A 55 7.77 -9.51 -5.69
N ILE A 56 7.87 -8.39 -6.39
CA ILE A 56 8.91 -7.38 -6.16
C ILE A 56 8.59 -6.44 -4.98
N CYS A 57 7.32 -6.32 -4.61
CA CYS A 57 6.84 -5.48 -3.51
C CYS A 57 6.75 -6.22 -2.18
N VAL A 58 7.58 -7.25 -1.98
CA VAL A 58 7.64 -7.99 -0.70
C VAL A 58 8.31 -7.13 0.34
N VAL A 59 7.82 -7.21 1.58
CA VAL A 59 8.34 -6.48 2.73
C VAL A 59 8.42 -7.41 3.94
N GLU A 60 9.26 -7.06 4.90
CA GLU A 60 9.32 -7.72 6.19
C GLU A 60 8.22 -7.17 7.12
N VAL A 61 7.68 -8.03 7.98
CA VAL A 61 6.69 -7.67 8.99
C VAL A 61 7.18 -8.22 10.33
N VAL A 62 7.21 -7.35 11.35
CA VAL A 62 7.71 -7.64 12.70
C VAL A 62 6.66 -7.24 13.72
#